data_AF-A0A1Q7CSU4-F1
#
_entry.id   AF-A0A1Q7CSU4-F1
#
_cell.length_a   1.000
_cell.length_b   1.000
_cell.length_c   1.000
_cell.angle_alpha   90.00
_cell.angle_beta   90.00
_cell.angle_gamma   90.00
#
_symmetry.space_group_name_H-M   'P 1'
#
loop_
_entity.id
_entity.type
_entity.pdbx_description
1 polymer ?
#
loop_
_entity_poly.entity_id
_entity_poly.type
_entity_poly.pdbx_seq_one_letter_code
_entity_poly.pdbx_strand_id
1 'polypeptide(L)'
;MALKAAIIMSIISIAMLVTYGGDVISAGNEKTGFLHMDPSIRGSIFGIIPSAMLIISYFITRKEHNKKIGGLIMAGGILIIAGIGIIFAIQGSTMTERGMREFGAVLGIGIFIAILGGIKIKKSLRG
;
A
#
# COMPACT_ATOMS: atom_id res chain seq x y z
N MET A 1 5.89 23.42 -3.86
CA MET A 1 6.34 22.77 -2.61
C MET A 1 5.56 21.48 -2.32
N ALA A 2 4.23 21.50 -2.44
CA ALA A 2 3.36 20.33 -2.29
C ALA A 2 3.80 19.10 -3.11
N LEU A 3 4.19 19.28 -4.38
CA LEU A 3 4.73 18.21 -5.23
C LEU A 3 5.90 17.44 -4.63
N LYS A 4 6.94 18.15 -4.15
CA LYS A 4 8.15 17.52 -3.61
C LYS A 4 7.82 16.73 -2.34
N ALA A 5 6.99 17.30 -1.47
CA ALA A 5 6.53 16.62 -0.27
C ALA A 5 5.74 15.35 -0.62
N ALA A 6 4.83 15.41 -1.59
CA ALA A 6 4.05 14.26 -2.03
C ALA A 6 4.91 13.14 -2.65
N ILE A 7 5.93 13.49 -3.44
CA ILE A 7 6.91 12.52 -3.95
C ILE A 7 7.62 11.82 -2.79
N ILE A 8 8.16 12.58 -1.84
CA ILE A 8 8.90 12.03 -0.70
C ILE A 8 7.98 11.12 0.13
N MET A 9 6.75 11.56 0.43
CA MET A 9 5.75 10.75 1.15
C MET A 9 5.43 9.45 0.42
N SER A 10 5.23 9.51 -0.90
CA SER A 10 4.96 8.30 -1.70
C SER A 10 6.15 7.34 -1.72
N ILE A 11 7.39 7.84 -1.79
CA ILE A 11 8.60 7.00 -1.73
C ILE A 11 8.70 6.31 -0.36
N ILE A 12 8.53 7.06 0.73
CA ILE A 12 8.57 6.52 2.10
C ILE A 12 7.48 5.45 2.28
N SER A 13 6.27 5.72 1.78
CA SER A 13 5.16 4.77 1.82
C SER A 13 5.48 3.47 1.07
N ILE A 14 6.05 3.57 -0.13
CA ILE A 14 6.47 2.38 -0.90
C ILE A 14 7.55 1.61 -0.13
N ALA A 15 8.56 2.29 0.42
CA ALA A 15 9.61 1.64 1.20
C ALA A 15 9.02 0.87 2.41
N MET A 16 8.07 1.48 3.14
CA MET A 16 7.36 0.82 4.23
C MET A 16 6.59 -0.42 3.77
N LEU A 17 5.87 -0.33 2.65
CA LEU A 17 5.11 -1.45 2.09
C LEU A 17 6.02 -2.60 1.64
N VAL A 18 7.18 -2.30 1.04
CA VAL A 18 8.16 -3.32 0.63
C VAL A 18 8.76 -4.01 1.86
N THR A 19 9.14 -3.24 2.89
CA THR A 19 9.65 -3.80 4.15
C THR A 19 8.61 -4.72 4.79
N TYR A 20 7.34 -4.30 4.80
CA TYR A 20 6.25 -5.14 5.30
C TYR A 20 6.06 -6.42 4.51
N GLY A 21 6.01 -6.32 3.18
CA GLY A 21 5.89 -7.50 2.32
C GLY A 21 7.03 -8.50 2.54
N GLY A 22 8.27 -8.00 2.60
CA GLY A 22 9.43 -8.83 2.90
C GLY A 22 9.37 -9.47 4.29
N ASP A 23 8.89 -8.74 5.29
CA ASP A 23 8.78 -9.23 6.66
C ASP A 23 7.69 -10.29 6.83
N VAL A 24 6.57 -10.15 6.12
CA VAL A 24 5.53 -11.19 6.03
C VAL A 24 6.08 -12.45 5.37
N ILE A 25 6.80 -12.31 4.25
CA ILE A 25 7.40 -13.45 3.54
C ILE A 25 8.40 -14.16 4.46
N SER A 26 9.23 -13.39 5.18
CA SER A 26 10.21 -13.92 6.13
C SER A 26 9.53 -14.64 7.31
N ALA A 27 8.43 -14.10 7.83
CA ALA A 27 7.67 -14.73 8.90
C ALA A 27 6.98 -16.04 8.47
N GLY A 28 6.53 -16.12 7.22
CA GLY A 28 5.77 -17.28 6.72
C GLY A 28 4.53 -17.55 7.58
N ASN A 29 4.47 -18.73 8.20
CA ASN A 29 3.42 -19.14 9.14
C ASN A 29 3.76 -18.83 10.61
N GLU A 30 4.94 -18.31 10.89
CA GLU A 30 5.33 -17.93 12.24
C GLU A 30 4.74 -16.58 12.64
N LYS A 31 4.65 -16.35 13.95
CA LYS A 31 4.04 -15.13 14.50
C LYS A 31 4.91 -13.90 14.29
N THR A 32 6.22 -14.05 14.12
CA THR A 32 7.19 -12.95 14.07
C THR A 32 8.11 -13.08 12.87
N GLY A 33 8.23 -12.01 12.09
CA GLY A 33 9.27 -11.89 11.05
C GLY A 33 10.54 -11.24 11.62
N PHE A 34 11.39 -10.72 10.75
CA PHE A 34 12.62 -10.02 11.15
C PHE A 34 12.36 -8.71 11.90
N LEU A 35 11.17 -8.11 11.76
CA LEU A 35 10.77 -6.93 12.53
C LEU A 35 10.46 -7.27 14.00
N HIS A 36 10.41 -8.55 14.39
CA HIS A 36 10.08 -9.04 15.74
C HIS A 36 8.84 -8.34 16.36
N MET A 37 7.87 -7.97 15.53
CA MET A 37 6.61 -7.34 15.93
C MET A 37 5.45 -8.31 15.74
N ASP A 38 4.41 -8.12 16.55
CA ASP A 38 3.15 -8.83 16.38
C ASP A 38 2.52 -8.57 14.99
N PRO A 39 1.90 -9.59 14.36
CA PRO A 39 1.27 -9.47 13.04
C PRO A 39 0.33 -8.27 12.90
N SER A 40 -0.52 -8.05 13.92
CA SER A 40 -1.51 -6.97 13.92
C SER A 40 -0.89 -5.58 14.01
N ILE A 41 0.18 -5.42 14.81
CA ILE A 41 0.90 -4.15 14.96
C ILE A 41 1.60 -3.81 13.66
N ARG A 42 2.30 -4.78 13.08
CA ARG A 42 3.00 -4.63 11.81
C ARG A 42 2.06 -4.28 10.65
N GLY A 43 0.91 -4.95 10.55
CA GLY A 43 -0.09 -4.66 9.50
C GLY A 43 -0.68 -3.26 9.64
N SER A 44 -0.87 -2.79 10.88
CA SER A 44 -1.36 -1.42 11.14
C SER A 44 -0.32 -0.37 10.78
N ILE A 45 0.92 -0.53 11.25
CA ILE A 45 1.99 0.45 11.05
C ILE A 45 2.48 0.48 9.60
N PHE A 46 2.67 -0.68 8.98
CA PHE A 46 3.26 -0.75 7.64
C PHE A 46 2.26 -1.09 6.52
N GLY A 47 0.98 -1.27 6.84
CA GLY A 47 -0.10 -1.39 5.85
C GLY A 47 -0.98 -0.13 5.81
N ILE A 48 -1.63 0.20 6.93
CA ILE A 48 -2.63 1.29 7.00
C ILE A 48 -1.97 2.66 6.84
N ILE A 49 -0.90 2.96 7.57
CA ILE A 49 -0.24 4.27 7.53
C ILE A 49 0.31 4.56 6.11
N PRO A 50 1.05 3.65 5.45
CA PRO A 50 1.52 3.87 4.09
C PRO A 50 0.39 4.08 3.09
N SER A 51 -0.71 3.33 3.23
CA SER A 51 -1.90 3.47 2.39
C SER A 51 -2.51 4.86 2.51
N ALA A 52 -2.67 5.36 3.74
CA ALA A 52 -3.16 6.72 3.99
C ALA A 52 -2.21 7.78 3.39
N MET A 53 -0.89 7.60 3.51
CA MET A 53 0.10 8.50 2.90
C MET A 53 -0.04 8.58 1.38
N LEU A 54 -0.31 7.47 0.68
CA LEU A 54 -0.52 7.47 -0.78
C LEU A 54 -1.80 8.21 -1.18
N ILE A 55 -2.88 8.02 -0.41
CA ILE A 55 -4.15 8.73 -0.63
C ILE A 55 -3.96 10.23 -0.40
N ILE A 56 -3.32 10.62 0.70
CA ILE A 56 -3.04 12.03 1.02
C ILE A 56 -2.14 12.65 -0.06
N SER A 57 -1.11 11.93 -0.51
CA SER A 57 -0.23 12.35 -1.61
C SER A 57 -1.02 12.65 -2.89
N TYR A 58 -2.00 11.80 -3.24
CA TYR A 58 -2.91 12.05 -4.36
C TYR A 58 -3.67 13.37 -4.21
N PHE A 59 -4.33 13.58 -3.06
CA PHE A 59 -5.20 14.73 -2.83
C PHE A 59 -4.42 16.04 -2.78
N ILE A 60 -3.28 16.07 -2.09
CA ILE A 60 -2.41 17.26 -2.01
C ILE A 60 -1.95 17.71 -3.40
N THR A 61 -1.68 16.75 -4.29
CA THR A 61 -1.19 17.03 -5.65
C THR A 61 -2.27 16.88 -6.71
N ARG A 62 -3.56 16.92 -6.34
CA ARG A 62 -4.68 16.71 -7.28
C ARG A 62 -4.71 17.73 -8.42
N LYS A 63 -4.28 18.96 -8.16
CA LYS A 63 -4.20 20.06 -9.13
C LYS A 63 -2.92 20.03 -9.98
N GLU A 64 -1.94 19.23 -9.58
CA GLU A 64 -0.64 19.17 -10.26
C GLU A 64 -0.60 18.00 -11.25
N HIS A 65 -0.34 18.30 -12.53
CA HIS A 65 -0.14 17.30 -13.57
C HIS A 65 1.27 16.71 -13.47
N ASN A 66 1.39 15.56 -12.80
CA ASN A 66 2.68 14.87 -12.69
C ASN A 66 2.54 13.35 -12.84
N LYS A 67 3.05 12.83 -13.96
CA LYS A 67 3.11 11.39 -14.26
C LYS A 67 3.90 10.60 -13.21
N LYS A 68 4.98 11.15 -12.67
CA LYS A 68 5.83 10.47 -11.67
C LYS A 68 5.03 10.17 -10.42
N ILE A 69 4.35 11.16 -9.83
CA ILE A 69 3.51 10.94 -8.64
C ILE A 69 2.38 9.95 -8.94
N GLY A 70 1.72 10.07 -10.09
CA GLY A 70 0.70 9.11 -10.49
C GLY A 70 1.23 7.68 -10.56
N GLY A 71 2.43 7.50 -11.12
CA GLY A 71 3.14 6.22 -11.16
C GLY A 71 3.47 5.68 -9.78
N LEU A 72 3.98 6.51 -8.86
CA LEU A 72 4.27 6.08 -7.50
C LEU A 72 3.00 5.65 -6.74
N ILE A 73 1.90 6.41 -6.85
CA ILE A 73 0.64 6.04 -6.20
C ILE A 73 0.11 4.72 -6.78
N MET A 74 0.14 4.58 -8.11
CA MET A 74 -0.30 3.36 -8.77
C MET A 74 0.54 2.16 -8.34
N ALA A 75 1.88 2.31 -8.29
CA ALA A 75 2.79 1.28 -7.84
C ALA A 75 2.51 0.88 -6.38
N GLY A 76 2.26 1.84 -5.49
CA GLY A 76 1.88 1.56 -4.11
C GLY A 76 0.56 0.80 -4.00
N GLY A 77 -0.46 1.15 -4.81
CA GLY A 77 -1.71 0.40 -4.88
C GLY A 77 -1.53 -1.04 -5.35
N ILE A 78 -0.73 -1.24 -6.41
CA ILE A 78 -0.38 -2.58 -6.91
C ILE A 78 0.38 -3.38 -5.85
N LEU A 79 1.30 -2.75 -5.13
CA LEU A 79 2.08 -3.39 -4.09
C LEU A 79 1.20 -3.86 -2.92
N ILE A 80 0.19 -3.07 -2.54
CA ILE A 80 -0.81 -3.49 -1.54
C ILE A 80 -1.57 -4.72 -2.03
N ILE A 81 -2.08 -4.70 -3.28
CA ILE A 81 -2.82 -5.84 -3.85
C ILE A 81 -1.94 -7.10 -3.89
N ALA A 82 -0.69 -6.96 -4.34
CA ALA A 82 0.26 -8.06 -4.39
C ALA A 82 0.59 -8.61 -2.99
N GLY A 83 0.85 -7.72 -2.03
CA GLY A 83 1.11 -8.08 -0.63
C GLY A 83 -0.04 -8.87 -0.01
N ILE A 84 -1.28 -8.45 -0.26
CA ILE A 84 -2.48 -9.18 0.19
C ILE A 84 -2.54 -10.58 -0.43
N GLY A 85 -2.28 -10.69 -1.74
CA GLY A 85 -2.23 -11.99 -2.43
C GLY A 85 -1.20 -12.93 -1.80
N ILE A 86 -0.04 -12.40 -1.41
CA ILE A 86 1.01 -13.17 -0.74
C ILE A 86 0.56 -13.61 0.66
N ILE A 87 0.04 -12.70 1.50
CA ILE A 87 -0.42 -13.10 2.85
C ILE A 87 -1.56 -14.14 2.74
N PHE A 88 -2.47 -13.97 1.78
CA PHE A 88 -3.54 -14.93 1.54
C PHE A 88 -3.00 -16.31 1.10
N ALA A 89 -1.98 -16.35 0.25
CA ALA A 89 -1.35 -17.60 -0.17
C ALA A 89 -0.66 -18.33 1.00
N ILE A 90 -0.09 -17.59 1.96
CA ILE A 90 0.62 -18.17 3.10
C ILE A 90 -0.34 -18.59 4.23
N GLN A 91 -1.32 -17.73 4.56
CA GLN A 91 -2.13 -17.84 5.79
C GLN A 91 -3.65 -17.95 5.52
N GLY A 92 -4.09 -17.99 4.27
CA GLY A 92 -5.51 -17.93 3.91
C GLY A 92 -6.36 -19.08 4.47
N SER A 93 -5.77 -20.25 4.70
CA SER A 93 -6.46 -21.43 5.26
C SER A 93 -6.68 -21.35 6.77
N THR A 94 -5.95 -20.49 7.48
CA THR A 94 -6.03 -20.32 8.94
C THR A 94 -6.72 -19.02 9.34
N MET A 95 -7.14 -18.22 8.35
CA MET A 95 -7.83 -16.95 8.59
C MET A 95 -9.24 -17.15 9.14
N THR A 96 -9.54 -16.41 10.19
CA THR A 96 -10.90 -16.30 10.74
C THR A 96 -11.79 -15.48 9.81
N GLU A 97 -13.11 -15.59 9.97
CA GLU A 97 -14.10 -14.82 9.20
C GLU A 97 -13.90 -13.30 9.35
N ARG A 98 -13.53 -12.84 10.56
CA ARG A 98 -13.13 -11.46 10.81
C ARG A 98 -11.87 -11.07 10.05
N GLY A 99 -10.85 -11.92 10.06
CA GLY A 99 -9.62 -11.72 9.30
C GLY A 99 -9.90 -11.62 7.79
N MET A 100 -10.80 -12.45 7.27
CA MET A 100 -11.22 -12.43 5.86
C MET A 100 -11.89 -11.11 5.47
N ARG A 101 -12.74 -10.56 6.34
CA ARG A 101 -13.38 -9.26 6.13
C ARG A 101 -12.38 -8.12 6.16
N GLU A 102 -11.45 -8.13 7.10
CA GLU A 102 -10.37 -7.14 7.20
C GLU A 102 -9.49 -7.20 5.93
N PHE A 103 -9.14 -8.39 5.46
CA PHE A 103 -8.44 -8.60 4.19
C PHE A 103 -9.17 -7.99 2.99
N GLY A 104 -10.48 -8.26 2.86
CA GLY A 104 -11.29 -7.70 1.78
C GLY A 104 -11.30 -6.17 1.80
N ALA A 105 -11.33 -5.56 3.00
CA ALA A 105 -11.27 -4.11 3.15
C ALA A 105 -9.91 -3.54 2.68
N VAL A 106 -8.79 -4.15 3.08
CA VAL A 106 -7.45 -3.70 2.64
C VAL A 106 -7.30 -3.88 1.12
N LEU A 107 -7.86 -4.95 0.55
CA LEU A 107 -7.85 -5.17 -0.91
C LEU A 107 -8.61 -4.06 -1.64
N GLY A 108 -9.78 -3.68 -1.13
CA GLY A 108 -10.55 -2.55 -1.62
C GLY A 108 -9.75 -1.24 -1.60
N ILE A 109 -9.00 -0.99 -0.51
CA ILE A 109 -8.10 0.17 -0.40
C ILE A 109 -6.98 0.11 -1.45
N GLY A 110 -6.33 -1.04 -1.64
CA GLY A 110 -5.29 -1.22 -2.66
C GLY A 110 -5.79 -0.94 -4.07
N ILE A 111 -6.95 -1.48 -4.43
CA ILE A 111 -7.63 -1.24 -5.71
C ILE A 111 -7.96 0.26 -5.87
N PHE A 112 -8.51 0.88 -4.84
CA PHE A 112 -8.83 2.31 -4.84
C PHE A 112 -7.59 3.17 -5.10
N ILE A 113 -6.48 2.90 -4.40
CA ILE A 113 -5.20 3.61 -4.58
C ILE A 113 -4.66 3.40 -6.00
N ALA A 114 -4.70 2.18 -6.53
CA ALA A 114 -4.25 1.89 -7.89
C ALA A 114 -5.06 2.68 -8.93
N ILE A 115 -6.39 2.74 -8.77
CA ILE A 115 -7.28 3.54 -9.62
C ILE A 115 -6.94 5.04 -9.52
N LEU A 116 -6.72 5.57 -8.32
CA LEU A 116 -6.32 6.97 -8.14
C LEU A 116 -5.01 7.28 -8.87
N GLY A 117 -4.01 6.41 -8.75
CA GLY A 117 -2.75 6.51 -9.48
C GLY A 117 -2.97 6.52 -11.00
N GLY A 118 -3.76 5.58 -11.52
CA GLY A 118 -4.12 5.50 -12.94
C GLY A 118 -4.86 6.75 -13.46
N ILE A 119 -5.85 7.26 -12.72
CA ILE A 119 -6.55 8.51 -13.04
C ILE A 119 -5.57 9.67 -13.14
N LYS A 120 -4.60 9.73 -12.23
CA LYS A 120 -3.59 10.80 -12.23
C LYS A 120 -2.67 10.74 -13.45
N ILE A 121 -2.20 9.55 -13.80
CA ILE A 121 -1.37 9.34 -15.01
C ILE A 121 -2.15 9.77 -16.25
N LYS A 122 -3.41 9.34 -16.38
CA LYS A 122 -4.29 9.70 -17.50
C LYS A 122 -4.50 11.21 -17.60
N LYS A 123 -4.74 11.90 -16.48
CA LYS A 123 -4.86 13.37 -16.47
C LYS A 123 -3.56 14.04 -16.90
N SER A 124 -2.42 13.56 -16.42
CA SER A 124 -1.10 14.12 -16.78
C SER A 124 -0.66 13.80 -18.22
N LEU A 125 -1.37 12.95 -18.94
CA LEU A 125 -1.17 12.69 -20.38
C LEU A 125 -2.03 13.60 -21.27
N ARG A 126 -3.10 14.19 -20.73
CA ARG A 126 -4.06 15.03 -21.46
C ARG A 126 -3.88 16.54 -21.21
N GLY A 127 -3.11 16.90 -20.20
CA GLY A 127 -2.78 18.28 -19.86
C GLY A 127 -1.36 18.65 -20.25
#